data_AF-A0AAQ2I0K3-F1
#
_entry.id   AF-A0AAQ2I0K3-F1
#
_cell.length_a   1.000
_cell.length_b   1.000
_cell.length_c   1.000
_cell.angle_alpha   90.00
_cell.angle_beta   90.00
_cell.angle_gamma   90.00
#
_symmetry.space_group_name_H-M   'P 1'
#
loop_
_entity.id
_entity.type
_entity.pdbx_description
1 polymer ?
#
loop_
_entity_poly.entity_id
_entity_poly.type
_entity_poly.pdbx_seq_one_letter_code
_entity_poly.pdbx_strand_id
1 'polypeptide(L)'
;MKKYLKLSKIRCIFAMVISLVVSNVLADAAPTLSEFHPAVVASVGEKKIAVFFLKNSLKKLVNGEYVADAEIYYSPIGSDKTFFKYVWKVEGDQIASVFFYDWKSPERRGKSMYVLVKSKLSDSAFDGFSYSVMELPLRVDGENASLLYFTGDPSDPALENCKDGKDLVSGAKVVCSYKDAASIKKYFTAQDK
;
A
#
# COMPACT_ATOMS: atom_id res chain seq x y z
N MET A 1 -34.58 61.01 -38.22
CA MET A 1 -35.51 60.09 -38.89
C MET A 1 -36.14 59.16 -37.85
N LYS A 2 -37.46 59.13 -37.82
CA LYS A 2 -38.30 58.34 -36.90
C LYS A 2 -38.49 56.92 -37.46
N LYS A 3 -38.25 55.91 -36.62
CA LYS A 3 -39.22 54.89 -36.16
C LYS A 3 -40.12 54.17 -37.21
N TYR A 4 -40.09 52.83 -37.13
CA TYR A 4 -41.18 51.83 -37.26
C TYR A 4 -41.06 50.75 -38.35
N LEU A 5 -40.69 49.55 -37.86
CA LEU A 5 -41.40 48.26 -37.98
C LEU A 5 -42.19 47.95 -39.27
N LYS A 6 -41.87 46.79 -39.88
CA LYS A 6 -42.89 45.80 -40.20
C LYS A 6 -42.34 44.37 -40.18
N LEU A 7 -43.03 43.55 -39.38
CA LEU A 7 -42.91 42.10 -39.26
C LEU A 7 -42.97 41.40 -40.62
N SER A 8 -42.19 40.34 -40.80
CA SER A 8 -42.64 39.18 -41.56
C SER A 8 -42.19 37.90 -40.88
N LYS A 9 -43.19 37.21 -40.36
CA LYS A 9 -43.24 35.81 -39.95
C LYS A 9 -42.40 34.91 -40.87
N ILE A 10 -41.50 34.11 -40.30
CA ILE A 10 -41.37 32.69 -40.64
C ILE A 10 -40.99 31.96 -39.35
N ARG A 11 -41.91 31.09 -38.92
CA ARG A 11 -41.68 30.10 -37.88
C ARG A 11 -40.70 29.07 -38.46
N CYS A 12 -39.45 29.08 -38.02
CA CYS A 12 -38.64 27.87 -38.02
C CYS A 12 -38.49 27.42 -36.58
N ILE A 13 -39.35 26.48 -36.20
CA ILE A 13 -39.21 25.71 -34.97
C ILE A 13 -37.90 24.94 -35.11
N PHE A 14 -36.83 25.48 -34.54
CA PHE A 14 -35.61 24.71 -34.29
C PHE A 14 -35.95 23.70 -33.20
N ALA A 15 -36.37 22.51 -33.60
CA ALA A 15 -36.38 21.35 -32.71
C ALA A 15 -34.93 21.02 -32.37
N MET A 16 -34.45 21.56 -31.25
CA MET A 16 -33.17 21.20 -30.67
C MET A 16 -33.32 19.77 -30.13
N VAL A 17 -33.01 18.79 -30.98
CA VAL A 17 -32.81 17.40 -30.53
C VAL A 17 -31.52 17.41 -29.71
N ILE A 18 -31.67 17.61 -28.40
CA ILE A 18 -30.61 17.31 -27.45
C ILE A 18 -30.54 15.79 -27.42
N SER A 19 -29.70 15.23 -28.30
CA SER A 19 -29.20 13.87 -28.14
C SER A 19 -28.37 13.85 -26.86
N LEU A 20 -29.05 13.56 -25.75
CA LEU A 20 -28.42 13.02 -24.55
C LEU A 20 -27.77 11.71 -24.97
N VAL A 21 -26.51 11.80 -25.41
CA VAL A 21 -25.59 10.67 -25.38
C VAL A 21 -25.36 10.43 -23.90
N VAL A 22 -26.26 9.67 -23.29
CA VAL A 22 -26.00 9.04 -22.01
C VAL A 22 -24.92 8.02 -22.33
N SER A 23 -23.66 8.44 -22.20
CA SER A 23 -22.55 7.50 -22.10
C SER A 23 -22.84 6.66 -20.86
N ASN A 24 -23.53 5.53 -21.05
CA ASN A 24 -23.55 4.46 -20.08
C ASN A 24 -22.11 3.94 -20.02
N VAL A 25 -21.25 4.66 -19.29
CA VAL A 25 -20.01 4.09 -18.78
C VAL A 25 -20.48 3.04 -17.78
N LEU A 26 -20.69 1.83 -18.29
CA LEU A 26 -20.65 0.64 -17.48
C LEU A 26 -19.24 0.64 -16.89
N ALA A 27 -19.13 1.00 -15.62
CA ALA A 27 -17.91 0.74 -14.86
C ALA A 27 -17.66 -0.76 -15.03
N ASP A 28 -16.62 -1.11 -15.78
CA ASP A 28 -16.20 -2.50 -15.92
C ASP A 28 -15.97 -3.03 -14.49
N ALA A 29 -16.75 -4.03 -14.11
CA ALA A 29 -16.88 -4.51 -12.75
C ALA A 29 -15.70 -5.42 -12.35
N ALA A 30 -14.54 -5.25 -12.96
CA ALA A 30 -13.31 -5.82 -12.46
C ALA A 30 -12.82 -4.91 -11.31
N PRO A 31 -12.95 -5.31 -10.03
CA PRO A 31 -12.44 -4.48 -8.95
C PRO A 31 -10.93 -4.32 -9.18
N THR A 32 -10.51 -3.09 -9.49
CA THR A 32 -9.09 -2.74 -9.70
C THR A 32 -8.27 -2.85 -8.41
N LEU A 33 -8.98 -3.01 -7.29
CA LEU A 33 -8.46 -3.15 -5.94
C LEU A 33 -9.02 -4.43 -5.33
N SER A 34 -8.14 -5.35 -4.95
CA SER A 34 -8.48 -6.55 -4.19
C SER A 34 -7.72 -6.58 -2.87
N GLU A 35 -8.13 -7.40 -1.91
CA GLU A 35 -7.36 -7.54 -0.67
C GLU A 35 -6.01 -8.24 -0.95
N PHE A 36 -4.90 -7.62 -0.55
CA PHE A 36 -3.56 -8.22 -0.65
C PHE A 36 -3.20 -9.04 0.60
N HIS A 37 -3.67 -8.56 1.75
CA HIS A 37 -3.55 -9.22 3.05
C HIS A 37 -4.73 -8.77 3.93
N PRO A 38 -5.27 -9.63 4.80
CA PRO A 38 -6.33 -9.26 5.74
C PRO A 38 -6.01 -7.96 6.49
N ALA A 39 -7.04 -7.15 6.73
CA ALA A 39 -6.87 -5.93 7.49
C ALA A 39 -6.32 -6.21 8.90
N VAL A 40 -5.41 -5.35 9.37
CA VAL A 40 -4.77 -5.48 10.67
C VAL A 40 -5.16 -4.31 11.56
N VAL A 41 -5.48 -4.59 12.82
CA VAL A 41 -5.72 -3.53 13.81
C VAL A 41 -4.40 -3.20 14.50
N ALA A 42 -3.96 -1.96 14.37
CA ALA A 42 -2.84 -1.42 15.12
C ALA A 42 -3.34 -0.58 16.30
N SER A 43 -2.71 -0.76 17.46
CA SER A 43 -3.07 -0.05 18.69
C SER A 43 -1.86 0.59 19.36
N VAL A 44 -2.03 1.80 19.89
CA VAL A 44 -1.08 2.45 20.80
C VAL A 44 -1.89 3.02 21.97
N GLY A 45 -1.73 2.42 23.15
CA GLY A 45 -2.64 2.65 24.28
C GLY A 45 -4.08 2.25 23.90
N GLU A 46 -5.03 3.15 24.14
CA GLU A 46 -6.44 2.96 23.81
C GLU A 46 -6.79 3.30 22.35
N LYS A 47 -5.89 3.98 21.63
CA LYS A 47 -6.14 4.44 20.27
C LYS A 47 -5.88 3.33 19.28
N LYS A 48 -6.80 3.14 18.33
CA LYS A 48 -6.79 2.05 17.35
C LYS A 48 -6.97 2.58 15.94
N ILE A 49 -6.27 1.97 15.00
CA ILE A 49 -6.47 2.16 13.57
C ILE A 49 -6.63 0.80 12.89
N ALA A 50 -7.46 0.73 11.86
CA ALA A 50 -7.49 -0.36 10.91
C ALA A 50 -6.50 -0.06 9.79
N VAL A 51 -5.66 -1.02 9.45
CA VAL A 51 -4.67 -0.94 8.37
C VAL A 51 -5.06 -1.91 7.28
N PHE A 52 -5.09 -1.43 6.05
CA PHE A 52 -5.57 -2.13 4.88
C PHE A 52 -4.42 -2.29 3.88
N PHE A 53 -4.34 -3.47 3.27
CA PHE A 53 -3.36 -3.81 2.25
C PHE A 53 -4.12 -4.12 0.97
N LEU A 54 -4.14 -3.17 0.04
CA LEU A 54 -4.94 -3.25 -1.18
C LEU A 54 -4.04 -3.61 -2.36
N LYS A 55 -4.30 -4.76 -2.98
CA LYS A 55 -3.61 -5.26 -4.16
C LYS A 55 -3.99 -4.42 -5.36
N ASN A 56 -2.99 -3.97 -6.10
CA ASN A 56 -3.20 -3.23 -7.34
C ASN A 56 -3.29 -4.21 -8.52
N SER A 57 -4.47 -4.37 -9.11
CA SER A 57 -4.64 -5.27 -10.25
C SER A 57 -4.30 -4.61 -11.60
N LEU A 58 -4.06 -3.29 -11.63
CA LEU A 58 -3.67 -2.56 -12.84
C LEU A 58 -2.29 -2.98 -13.34
N LYS A 59 -1.42 -3.50 -12.46
CA LYS A 59 -0.11 -4.05 -12.84
C LYS A 59 -0.19 -5.13 -13.92
N LYS A 60 -1.33 -5.81 -14.05
CA LYS A 60 -1.57 -6.83 -15.10
C LYS A 60 -2.11 -6.25 -16.42
N LEU A 61 -2.56 -5.00 -16.40
CA LEU A 61 -3.31 -4.37 -17.49
C LEU A 61 -2.51 -3.27 -18.18
N VAL A 62 -1.54 -2.65 -17.49
CA VAL A 62 -0.73 -1.55 -18.02
C VAL A 62 0.65 -2.07 -18.43
N ASN A 63 1.03 -1.85 -19.69
CA ASN A 63 2.36 -2.13 -20.20
C ASN A 63 3.18 -0.83 -20.20
N GLY A 64 4.35 -0.84 -19.55
CA GLY A 64 5.34 0.24 -19.64
C GLY A 64 5.26 1.33 -18.57
N GLU A 65 4.20 1.34 -17.75
CA GLU A 65 4.12 2.21 -16.56
C GLU A 65 4.39 1.42 -15.29
N TYR A 66 5.04 2.06 -14.34
CA TYR A 66 5.30 1.45 -13.04
C TYR A 66 4.03 1.47 -12.18
N VAL A 67 3.64 0.29 -11.70
CA VAL A 67 2.53 0.08 -10.78
C VAL A 67 3.03 -0.80 -9.63
N ALA A 68 2.87 -0.33 -8.39
CA ALA A 68 3.21 -1.11 -7.20
C ALA A 68 2.35 -2.37 -7.08
N ASP A 69 2.81 -3.40 -6.36
CA ASP A 69 2.04 -4.64 -6.17
C ASP A 69 0.83 -4.44 -5.26
N ALA A 70 1.00 -3.64 -4.21
CA ALA A 70 -0.07 -3.26 -3.31
C ALA A 70 0.18 -1.88 -2.68
N GLU A 71 -0.84 -1.34 -2.04
CA GLU A 71 -0.82 -0.07 -1.34
C GLU A 71 -1.37 -0.23 0.08
N ILE A 72 -0.79 0.53 1.01
CA ILE A 72 -1.14 0.51 2.43
C ILE A 72 -1.93 1.76 2.75
N TYR A 73 -3.08 1.55 3.39
CA TYR A 73 -3.93 2.61 3.90
C TYR A 73 -4.27 2.38 5.37
N TYR A 74 -4.65 3.43 6.08
CA TYR A 74 -5.25 3.28 7.41
C TYR A 74 -6.49 4.16 7.61
N SER A 75 -7.30 3.74 8.56
CA SER A 75 -8.49 4.45 9.04
C SER A 75 -8.59 4.38 10.57
N PRO A 76 -8.99 5.44 11.27
CA PRO A 76 -9.17 5.40 12.72
C PRO A 76 -10.38 4.52 13.09
N ILE A 77 -10.26 3.81 14.21
CA ILE A 77 -11.36 3.02 14.79
C ILE A 77 -11.91 3.78 15.99
N GLY A 78 -13.23 4.01 16.03
CA GLY A 78 -13.90 4.66 17.15
C GLY A 78 -13.66 6.16 17.26
N SER A 79 -13.30 6.82 16.15
CA SER A 79 -13.24 8.28 16.04
C SER A 79 -14.48 8.79 15.30
N ASP A 80 -14.97 9.97 15.68
CA ASP A 80 -16.04 10.68 14.96
C ASP A 80 -15.61 11.08 13.53
N LYS A 81 -14.30 11.04 13.24
CA LYS A 81 -13.74 11.32 11.92
C LYS A 81 -13.50 10.02 11.17
N THR A 82 -14.28 9.77 10.14
CA THR A 82 -14.01 8.69 9.18
C THR A 82 -13.11 9.22 8.07
N PHE A 83 -11.88 8.72 7.99
CA PHE A 83 -10.99 9.00 6.87
C PHE A 83 -10.22 7.75 6.44
N PHE A 84 -9.72 7.78 5.21
CA PHE A 84 -8.85 6.75 4.66
C PHE A 84 -7.57 7.42 4.18
N LYS A 85 -6.45 7.12 4.83
CA LYS A 85 -5.16 7.77 4.55
C LYS A 85 -4.20 6.80 3.92
N TYR A 86 -3.65 7.19 2.77
CA TYR A 86 -2.53 6.52 2.14
C TYR A 86 -1.29 6.59 3.04
N VAL A 87 -0.54 5.49 3.10
CA VAL A 87 0.70 5.37 3.86
C VAL A 87 1.86 5.18 2.91
N TRP A 88 1.87 4.05 2.19
CA TRP A 88 2.94 3.70 1.28
C TRP A 88 2.56 2.55 0.35
N LYS A 89 3.44 2.26 -0.61
CA LYS A 89 3.36 1.13 -1.52
C LYS A 89 4.06 -0.11 -0.97
N VAL A 90 3.72 -1.28 -1.47
CA VAL A 90 4.36 -2.57 -1.19
C VAL A 90 4.91 -3.13 -2.49
N GLU A 91 6.19 -3.51 -2.48
CA GLU A 91 6.87 -4.18 -3.59
C GLU A 91 7.07 -5.65 -3.26
N GLY A 92 6.43 -6.54 -4.02
CA GLY A 92 6.59 -7.97 -3.89
C GLY A 92 5.30 -8.78 -4.06
N ASP A 93 5.43 -10.10 -4.08
CA ASP A 93 4.35 -10.99 -4.50
C ASP A 93 3.31 -11.24 -3.41
N GLN A 94 3.73 -11.22 -2.14
CA GLN A 94 2.85 -11.45 -0.99
C GLN A 94 3.40 -10.81 0.30
N ILE A 95 2.49 -10.44 1.20
CA ILE A 95 2.84 -10.15 2.59
C ILE A 95 2.90 -11.48 3.34
N ALA A 96 4.11 -11.90 3.74
CA ALA A 96 4.32 -13.12 4.50
C ALA A 96 3.93 -12.96 5.97
N SER A 97 4.08 -11.76 6.53
CA SER A 97 3.63 -11.45 7.89
C SER A 97 3.50 -9.95 8.09
N VAL A 98 2.50 -9.55 8.90
CA VAL A 98 2.45 -8.23 9.54
C VAL A 98 2.64 -8.42 11.04
N PHE A 99 3.51 -7.65 11.67
CA PHE A 99 3.78 -7.76 13.09
C PHE A 99 4.12 -6.42 13.73
N PHE A 100 4.12 -6.37 15.06
CA PHE A 100 4.47 -5.17 15.82
C PHE A 100 5.70 -5.42 16.68
N TYR A 101 6.51 -4.39 16.83
CA TYR A 101 7.62 -4.33 17.78
C TYR A 101 7.59 -2.98 18.50
N ASP A 102 7.99 -2.97 19.77
CA ASP A 102 7.94 -1.82 20.65
C ASP A 102 9.35 -1.58 21.21
N TRP A 103 10.07 -0.68 20.55
CA TRP A 103 11.45 -0.32 20.87
C TRP A 103 11.55 0.37 22.22
N LYS A 104 12.55 -0.02 23.00
CA LYS A 104 12.83 0.50 24.35
C LYS A 104 14.01 1.46 24.36
N SER A 105 14.97 1.25 23.47
CA SER A 105 16.17 2.08 23.35
C SER A 105 15.80 3.55 23.13
N PRO A 106 16.48 4.51 23.79
CA PRO A 106 16.08 5.92 23.78
C PRO A 106 15.96 6.53 22.38
N GLU A 107 16.83 6.12 21.44
CA GLU A 107 16.93 6.67 20.09
C GLU A 107 15.85 6.18 19.13
N ARG A 108 15.27 4.99 19.35
CA ARG A 108 14.22 4.40 18.50
C ARG A 108 12.90 4.15 19.23
N ARG A 109 12.79 4.61 20.47
CA ARG A 109 11.66 4.33 21.37
C ARG A 109 10.31 4.55 20.69
N GLY A 110 9.46 3.53 20.76
CA GLY A 110 8.11 3.60 20.24
C GLY A 110 7.67 2.30 19.59
N LYS A 111 6.39 2.24 19.25
CA LYS A 111 5.79 1.08 18.60
C LYS A 111 5.79 1.27 17.10
N SER A 112 6.29 0.29 16.37
CA SER A 112 6.25 0.24 14.91
C SER A 112 5.49 -1.00 14.46
N MET A 113 4.78 -0.87 13.34
CA MET A 113 4.26 -1.99 12.56
C MET A 113 5.31 -2.35 11.51
N TYR A 114 5.50 -3.65 11.28
CA TYR A 114 6.42 -4.17 10.31
C TYR A 114 5.68 -5.05 9.31
N VAL A 115 6.02 -4.91 8.04
CA VAL A 115 5.47 -5.69 6.94
C VAL A 115 6.61 -6.51 6.34
N LEU A 116 6.58 -7.82 6.53
CA LEU A 116 7.48 -8.77 5.89
C LEU A 116 6.90 -9.16 4.54
N VAL A 117 7.58 -8.77 3.47
CA VAL A 117 7.21 -9.07 2.09
C VAL A 117 8.07 -10.22 1.59
N LYS A 118 7.46 -11.10 0.81
CA LYS A 118 8.11 -12.23 0.15
C LYS A 118 7.88 -12.13 -1.36
N SER A 119 8.97 -12.18 -2.10
CA SER A 119 8.98 -12.12 -3.58
C SER A 119 9.66 -13.35 -4.13
N LYS A 120 9.11 -13.94 -5.18
CA LYS A 120 9.76 -14.99 -5.95
C LYS A 120 10.94 -14.39 -6.70
N LEU A 121 12.09 -15.02 -6.59
CA LEU A 121 13.29 -14.66 -7.33
C LEU A 121 13.73 -15.90 -8.10
N SER A 122 13.55 -15.88 -9.42
CA SER A 122 13.86 -17.01 -10.29
C SER A 122 14.43 -16.45 -11.60
N ASP A 123 15.73 -16.56 -11.75
CA ASP A 123 16.49 -16.10 -12.91
C ASP A 123 17.62 -17.09 -13.24
N SER A 124 18.53 -16.72 -14.14
CA SER A 124 19.64 -17.59 -14.55
C SER A 124 20.69 -17.84 -13.45
N ALA A 125 20.72 -17.02 -12.40
CA ALA A 125 21.70 -17.07 -11.32
C ALA A 125 21.10 -17.58 -9.99
N PHE A 126 19.80 -17.46 -9.77
CA PHE A 126 19.16 -17.81 -8.51
C PHE A 126 17.75 -18.35 -8.69
N ASP A 127 17.38 -19.34 -7.88
CA ASP A 127 16.00 -19.83 -7.77
C ASP A 127 15.57 -19.93 -6.30
N GLY A 128 14.49 -19.23 -5.95
CA GLY A 128 13.94 -19.20 -4.60
C GLY A 128 13.12 -17.95 -4.31
N PHE A 129 13.36 -17.35 -3.15
CA PHE A 129 12.64 -16.19 -2.65
C PHE A 129 13.57 -15.11 -2.10
N SER A 130 13.10 -13.88 -2.15
CA SER A 130 13.67 -12.73 -1.48
C SER A 130 12.69 -12.23 -0.42
N TYR A 131 13.20 -11.88 0.76
CA TYR A 131 12.44 -11.32 1.87
C TYR A 131 12.92 -9.90 2.19
N SER A 132 12.00 -8.97 2.30
CA SER A 132 12.27 -7.58 2.71
C SER A 132 11.29 -7.15 3.81
N VAL A 133 11.78 -6.37 4.77
CA VAL A 133 10.98 -5.87 5.90
C VAL A 133 10.84 -4.36 5.81
N MET A 134 9.60 -3.89 5.78
CA MET A 134 9.28 -2.47 5.84
C MET A 134 8.85 -2.08 7.25
N GLU A 135 9.44 -1.00 7.79
CA GLU A 135 9.03 -0.39 9.05
C GLU A 135 8.01 0.74 8.82
N LEU A 136 6.95 0.74 9.62
CA LEU A 136 5.89 1.75 9.62
C LEU A 136 5.62 2.20 11.06
N PRO A 137 6.24 3.31 11.53
CA PRO A 137 6.06 3.79 12.88
C PRO A 137 4.61 4.16 13.20
N LEU A 138 4.14 3.78 14.39
CA LEU A 138 2.86 4.23 14.93
C LEU A 138 3.08 5.46 15.79
N ARG A 139 2.43 6.56 15.44
CA ARG A 139 2.50 7.82 16.18
C ARG A 139 1.14 8.18 16.75
N VAL A 140 1.14 8.62 18.00
CA VAL A 140 -0.03 9.22 18.64
C VAL A 140 0.18 10.73 18.67
N ASP A 141 -0.85 11.46 18.24
CA ASP A 141 -0.92 12.92 18.35
C ASP A 141 -2.27 13.31 18.96
N GLY A 142 -2.23 13.74 20.22
CA GLY A 142 -3.41 13.95 21.05
C GLY A 142 -4.29 12.71 21.09
N GLU A 143 -5.49 12.81 20.53
CA GLU A 143 -6.47 11.73 20.53
C GLU A 143 -6.38 10.78 19.33
N ASN A 144 -5.49 11.04 18.37
CA ASN A 144 -5.42 10.30 17.12
C ASN A 144 -4.17 9.43 17.06
N ALA A 145 -4.34 8.18 16.63
CA ALA A 145 -3.24 7.33 16.18
C ALA A 145 -3.07 7.46 14.67
N SER A 146 -1.83 7.38 14.21
CA SER A 146 -1.45 7.47 12.80
C SER A 146 -0.37 6.44 12.48
N LEU A 147 -0.43 5.91 11.26
CA LEU A 147 0.62 5.09 10.69
C LEU A 147 1.45 5.97 9.76
N LEU A 148 2.76 6.01 10.00
CA LEU A 148 3.69 6.80 9.21
C LEU A 148 4.52 5.87 8.35
N TYR A 149 4.86 6.35 7.16
CA TYR A 149 6.01 5.84 6.43
C TYR A 149 7.23 6.69 6.80
N PHE A 150 8.30 6.05 7.24
CA PHE A 150 9.52 6.74 7.66
C PHE A 150 10.71 6.13 6.93
N THR A 151 11.40 6.93 6.12
CA THR A 151 12.63 6.55 5.40
C THR A 151 13.91 7.02 6.08
N GLY A 152 13.82 7.55 7.30
CA GLY A 152 14.88 8.39 7.87
C GLY A 152 16.18 7.67 8.20
N ASP A 153 16.13 6.36 8.46
CA ASP A 153 17.32 5.52 8.58
C ASP A 153 17.40 4.59 7.36
N PRO A 154 18.60 4.34 6.79
CA PRO A 154 18.75 3.31 5.78
C PRO A 154 18.22 1.99 6.35
N SER A 155 17.31 1.34 5.60
CA SER A 155 16.79 0.03 5.96
C SER A 155 17.95 -0.89 6.34
N ASP A 156 17.79 -1.64 7.42
CA ASP A 156 18.80 -2.60 7.87
C ASP A 156 19.12 -3.57 6.71
N PRO A 157 20.36 -3.60 6.20
CA PRO A 157 20.72 -4.45 5.06
C PRO A 157 20.46 -5.93 5.30
N ALA A 158 20.46 -6.38 6.56
CA ALA A 158 20.16 -7.77 6.91
C ALA A 158 18.69 -8.14 6.65
N LEU A 159 17.80 -7.14 6.66
CA LEU A 159 16.35 -7.29 6.50
C LEU A 159 15.86 -6.88 5.11
N GLU A 160 16.77 -6.52 4.21
CA GLU A 160 16.46 -6.17 2.82
C GLU A 160 17.02 -7.21 1.86
N ASN A 161 16.19 -7.68 0.94
CA ASN A 161 16.55 -8.66 -0.08
C ASN A 161 17.22 -9.93 0.46
N CYS A 162 16.81 -10.39 1.63
CA CYS A 162 17.32 -11.60 2.28
C CYS A 162 16.89 -12.83 1.47
N LYS A 163 17.85 -13.49 0.81
CA LYS A 163 17.59 -14.60 -0.11
C LYS A 163 17.45 -15.95 0.59
N ASP A 164 16.49 -16.75 0.15
CA ASP A 164 16.29 -18.14 0.58
C ASP A 164 16.03 -19.02 -0.65
N GLY A 165 16.89 -20.00 -0.91
CA GLY A 165 16.82 -20.80 -2.12
C GLY A 165 18.15 -21.39 -2.54
N LYS A 166 18.38 -21.44 -3.85
CA LYS A 166 19.57 -22.03 -4.46
C LYS A 166 20.24 -21.03 -5.39
N ASP A 167 21.53 -20.81 -5.16
CA ASP A 167 22.41 -20.18 -6.13
C ASP A 167 22.70 -21.19 -7.24
N LEU A 168 22.33 -20.84 -8.48
CA LEU A 168 22.46 -21.70 -9.64
C LEU A 168 23.86 -21.66 -10.26
N VAL A 169 24.65 -20.63 -9.94
CA VAL A 169 26.04 -20.47 -10.39
C VAL A 169 26.97 -21.33 -9.54
N SER A 170 26.86 -21.22 -8.21
CA SER A 170 27.70 -21.98 -7.27
C SER A 170 27.10 -23.33 -6.88
N GLY A 171 25.80 -23.53 -7.14
CA GLY A 171 25.04 -24.70 -6.67
C GLY A 171 24.72 -24.67 -5.17
N ALA A 172 25.16 -23.62 -4.45
CA ALA A 172 25.03 -23.52 -3.01
C ALA A 172 23.59 -23.23 -2.58
N LYS A 173 23.22 -23.76 -1.40
CA LYS A 173 21.98 -23.38 -0.74
C LYS A 173 22.19 -22.06 0.01
N VAL A 174 21.32 -21.09 -0.25
CA VAL A 174 21.27 -19.80 0.46
C VAL A 174 20.06 -19.83 1.40
N VAL A 175 20.24 -19.40 2.64
CA VAL A 175 19.19 -19.44 3.66
C VAL A 175 18.98 -18.04 4.24
N CYS A 176 17.73 -17.59 4.25
CA CYS A 176 17.37 -16.35 4.90
C CYS A 176 17.05 -16.60 6.38
N SER A 177 17.80 -15.94 7.27
CA SER A 177 17.58 -16.01 8.71
C SER A 177 16.31 -15.27 9.18
N TYR A 178 15.73 -14.42 8.33
CA TYR A 178 14.68 -13.47 8.70
C TYR A 178 13.39 -13.67 7.88
N LYS A 179 13.01 -14.92 7.68
CA LYS A 179 11.83 -15.32 6.88
C LYS A 179 10.49 -15.27 7.63
N ASP A 180 10.51 -14.95 8.92
CA ASP A 180 9.32 -14.90 9.77
C ASP A 180 9.45 -13.83 10.86
N ALA A 181 8.29 -13.41 11.39
CA ALA A 181 8.21 -12.37 12.41
C ALA A 181 8.95 -12.74 13.71
N ALA A 182 9.01 -14.02 14.09
CA ALA A 182 9.67 -14.42 15.34
C ALA A 182 11.19 -14.22 15.26
N SER A 183 11.78 -14.63 14.14
CA SER A 183 13.21 -14.47 13.86
C SER A 183 13.61 -13.00 13.77
N ILE A 184 12.78 -12.16 13.13
CA ILE A 184 13.02 -10.72 13.05
C ILE A 184 12.88 -10.04 14.42
N LYS A 185 11.84 -10.39 15.21
CA LYS A 185 11.69 -9.84 16.57
C LYS A 185 12.87 -10.20 17.48
N LYS A 186 13.40 -11.42 17.35
CA LYS A 186 14.60 -11.84 18.07
C LYS A 186 15.81 -10.99 17.68
N TYR A 187 15.95 -10.68 16.39
CA TYR A 187 16.97 -9.79 15.88
C TYR A 187 16.85 -8.36 16.41
N PHE A 188 15.64 -7.80 16.44
CA PHE A 188 15.38 -6.49 17.05
C PHE A 188 15.70 -6.47 18.54
N THR A 189 15.29 -7.51 19.28
CA THR A 189 15.57 -7.63 20.73
C THR A 189 17.08 -7.62 21.03
N ALA A 190 17.91 -8.16 20.13
CA ALA A 190 19.35 -8.16 20.32
C ALA A 190 19.99 -6.76 20.16
N GLN A 191 19.31 -5.85 19.44
CA GLN A 191 19.75 -4.48 19.18
C GLN A 191 19.14 -3.47 20.15
N ASP A 192 17.93 -3.75 20.64
CA ASP A 192 17.14 -2.89 21.53
C ASP A 192 17.68 -2.93 22.97
N LYS A 193 18.77 -2.19 23.22
CA LYS A 193 19.49 -2.14 24.49
C LYS A 193 19.30 -0.82 25.22
#